data_AF-A0AAN1PM65-F1
#
_entry.id   AF-A0AAN1PM65-F1
#
_cell.length_a   1.000
_cell.length_b   1.000
_cell.length_c   1.000
_cell.angle_alpha   90.00
_cell.angle_beta   90.00
_cell.angle_gamma   90.00
#
_symmetry.space_group_name_H-M   'P 1'
#
loop_
_entity.id
_entity.type
_entity.pdbx_description
1 polymer ?
#
loop_
_entity_poly.entity_id
_entity_poly.type
_entity_poly.pdbx_seq_one_letter_code
_entity_poly.pdbx_strand_id
1 'polypeptide(L)'
;MNNNDILEKNISKIKDFDFDELDYNLFQKKFCHEIESHKTCADKLLHFIWIGIPDDKALLYLNVWAHHYPNYKINLWIDSKYLYANKYKEKLKNKCKNTKILNLLKKQDLLYSYYKKSKFEKKSFDILINNFLEKGFLTKINKEDDIKKIIEKFHFLNVIDIRDHDDVISKELEGYYEKEIVLRANFAAASDISRICILKKFGGVYLDVDTLPCLDYVFKSSRIYSDCSFYRNEYIDIYKSQLYLNKYNKDLNLNVDIDKFVMDIDLITNITSVKDKIENYLKLIRYDIYNHNIDKFNSQPFMLYKNLLMIGASKVKLNTFYNNILVSEKGGRLVSIILREITKRYRHIESNGYDRWESIKSYNTVYKNGNLERLIGYRLDGLANIPNTTVILTGPCMILEVYLKITYHVLKLNEKIDPRKVASLYQLDQHGITCKNVVTFTLENSKSTWM
;
A
#
# COMPACT_ATOMS: atom_id res chain seq x y z
N MET A 1 -16.59 21.18 20.84
CA MET A 1 -15.16 20.99 21.14
C MET A 1 -14.42 20.92 19.82
N ASN A 2 -13.31 21.64 19.66
CA ASN A 2 -12.55 21.56 18.41
C ASN A 2 -11.78 20.22 18.38
N ASN A 3 -11.49 19.68 17.19
CA ASN A 3 -10.80 18.38 17.06
C ASN A 3 -9.41 18.37 17.72
N ASN A 4 -8.74 19.53 17.76
CA ASN A 4 -7.45 19.69 18.42
C ASN A 4 -7.57 19.50 19.95
N ASP A 5 -8.59 20.08 20.58
CA ASP A 5 -8.84 19.96 22.03
C ASP A 5 -9.05 18.48 22.43
N ILE A 6 -9.64 17.69 21.54
CA ILE A 6 -9.93 16.27 21.79
C ILE A 6 -8.68 15.41 21.61
N LEU A 7 -7.86 15.69 20.59
CA LEU A 7 -6.57 15.02 20.46
C LEU A 7 -5.65 15.35 21.63
N GLU A 8 -5.57 16.61 22.06
CA GLU A 8 -4.80 17.02 23.24
C GLU A 8 -5.30 16.33 24.53
N LYS A 9 -6.61 16.27 24.73
CA LYS A 9 -7.23 15.56 25.87
C LYS A 9 -6.96 14.04 25.83
N ASN A 10 -7.02 13.43 24.66
CA ASN A 10 -6.70 12.01 24.53
C ASN A 10 -5.21 11.75 24.74
N ILE A 11 -4.34 12.65 24.27
CA ILE A 11 -2.91 12.61 24.53
C ILE A 11 -2.62 12.75 26.03
N SER A 12 -3.30 13.64 26.76
CA SER A 12 -3.10 13.76 28.20
C SER A 12 -3.51 12.48 28.92
N LYS A 13 -4.63 11.85 28.52
CA LYS A 13 -5.11 10.59 29.10
C LYS A 13 -4.20 9.40 28.79
N ILE A 14 -3.73 9.25 27.54
CA ILE A 14 -3.02 8.03 27.12
C ILE A 14 -1.59 7.95 27.68
N LYS A 15 -1.02 9.08 28.10
CA LYS A 15 0.32 9.12 28.71
C LYS A 15 0.44 8.15 29.88
N ASP A 16 -0.62 8.05 30.69
CA ASP A 16 -0.63 7.31 31.95
C ASP A 16 -0.99 5.82 31.79
N PHE A 17 -1.32 5.36 30.58
CA PHE A 17 -1.64 3.96 30.32
C PHE A 17 -0.40 3.13 30.03
N ASP A 18 -0.39 1.88 30.51
CA ASP A 18 0.54 0.89 29.96
C ASP A 18 0.11 0.55 28.51
N PHE A 19 1.09 0.60 27.60
CA PHE A 19 0.83 0.35 26.19
C PHE A 19 0.56 -1.13 25.93
N ASP A 20 1.17 -2.02 26.71
CA ASP A 20 1.08 -3.48 26.52
C ASP A 20 -0.29 -4.05 26.97
N GLU A 21 -1.10 -3.24 27.69
CA GLU A 21 -2.44 -3.62 28.17
C GLU A 21 -3.59 -3.19 27.23
N LEU A 22 -3.29 -2.46 26.15
CA LEU A 22 -4.31 -1.87 25.27
C LEU A 22 -4.63 -2.78 24.07
N ASP A 23 -5.66 -3.62 24.19
CA ASP A 23 -6.30 -4.25 23.02
C ASP A 23 -7.05 -3.19 22.17
N TYR A 24 -7.12 -3.40 20.85
CA TYR A 24 -7.77 -2.49 19.91
C TYR A 24 -9.24 -2.21 20.28
N ASN A 25 -10.00 -3.23 20.70
CA ASN A 25 -11.41 -3.04 21.05
C ASN A 25 -11.57 -2.22 22.34
N LEU A 26 -10.74 -2.51 23.34
CA LEU A 26 -10.73 -1.75 24.61
C LEU A 26 -10.32 -0.29 24.37
N PHE A 27 -9.32 -0.08 23.50
CA PHE A 27 -8.85 1.23 23.09
C PHE A 27 -9.96 2.06 22.42
N GLN A 28 -10.69 1.49 21.45
CA GLN A 28 -11.82 2.17 20.82
C GLN A 28 -12.90 2.57 21.85
N LYS A 29 -13.27 1.66 22.76
CA LYS A 29 -14.28 1.94 23.80
C LYS A 29 -13.86 3.07 24.75
N LYS A 30 -12.58 3.18 25.07
CA LYS A 30 -12.06 4.17 26.05
C LYS A 30 -11.87 5.57 25.47
N PHE A 31 -11.44 5.68 24.21
CA PHE A 31 -10.96 6.95 23.65
C PHE A 31 -11.83 7.51 22.51
N CYS A 32 -12.80 6.74 22.00
CA CYS A 32 -13.75 7.22 21.02
C CYS A 32 -14.83 8.09 21.69
N HIS A 33 -15.06 9.26 21.12
CA HIS A 33 -16.08 10.22 21.52
C HIS A 33 -16.88 10.62 20.28
N GLU A 34 -18.19 10.86 20.42
CA GLU A 34 -18.98 11.43 19.33
C GLU A 34 -18.58 12.89 19.12
N ILE A 35 -18.20 13.25 17.90
CA ILE A 35 -17.79 14.61 17.52
C ILE A 35 -18.49 14.98 16.21
N GLU A 36 -18.94 16.23 16.11
CA GLU A 36 -19.33 16.82 14.84
C GLU A 36 -18.13 16.85 13.87
N SER A 37 -18.17 15.93 12.91
CA SER A 37 -17.14 15.75 11.90
C SER A 37 -17.23 16.86 10.85
N HIS A 38 -16.21 17.72 10.81
CA HIS A 38 -16.00 18.69 9.71
C HIS A 38 -15.34 18.06 8.48
N LYS A 39 -15.50 16.74 8.28
CA LYS A 39 -14.95 16.03 7.13
C LYS A 39 -15.75 16.36 5.88
N THR A 40 -15.04 16.46 4.77
CA THR A 40 -15.64 16.58 3.44
C THR A 40 -15.47 15.27 2.68
N CYS A 41 -16.39 14.99 1.75
CA CYS A 41 -16.21 13.89 0.82
C CYS A 41 -14.99 14.17 -0.08
N ALA A 42 -14.18 13.15 -0.30
CA ALA A 42 -13.14 13.19 -1.32
C ALA A 42 -13.75 13.31 -2.71
N ASP A 43 -12.95 13.78 -3.66
CA ASP A 43 -13.32 13.74 -5.07
C ASP A 43 -13.64 12.29 -5.48
N LYS A 44 -14.64 12.11 -6.35
CA LYS A 44 -15.08 10.79 -6.85
C LYS A 44 -14.10 10.22 -7.89
N LEU A 45 -12.83 10.15 -7.52
CA LEU A 45 -11.71 9.68 -8.32
C LEU A 45 -11.05 8.51 -7.58
N LEU A 46 -11.02 7.34 -8.20
CA LEU A 46 -10.20 6.22 -7.73
C LEU A 46 -8.96 6.10 -8.61
N HIS A 47 -7.82 5.85 -7.99
CA HIS A 47 -6.52 5.72 -8.65
C HIS A 47 -5.87 4.40 -8.25
N PHE A 48 -5.59 3.58 -9.26
CA PHE A 48 -4.79 2.35 -9.17
C PHE A 48 -3.53 2.53 -9.98
N ILE A 49 -2.42 1.93 -9.56
CA ILE A 49 -1.14 2.02 -10.26
C ILE A 49 -0.64 0.61 -10.54
N TRP A 50 -0.19 0.39 -11.78
CA TRP A 50 0.50 -0.84 -12.14
C TRP A 50 1.77 -0.55 -12.93
N ILE A 51 2.92 -0.90 -12.34
CA ILE A 51 4.22 -0.78 -13.00
C ILE A 51 4.55 -2.13 -13.65
N GLY A 52 4.36 -2.19 -14.97
CA GLY A 52 4.50 -3.40 -15.76
C GLY A 52 3.24 -3.69 -16.59
N ILE A 53 3.05 -4.94 -17.00
CA ILE A 53 1.80 -5.41 -17.62
C ILE A 53 0.88 -5.98 -16.53
N PRO A 54 -0.37 -5.49 -16.38
CA PRO A 54 -1.36 -6.04 -15.45
C PRO A 54 -1.78 -7.47 -15.77
N ASP A 55 -1.91 -8.31 -14.73
CA ASP A 55 -2.33 -9.71 -14.86
C ASP A 55 -3.86 -9.89 -14.79
N ASP A 56 -4.35 -11.14 -14.81
CA ASP A 56 -5.79 -11.45 -14.76
C ASP A 56 -6.38 -11.28 -13.35
N LYS A 57 -5.56 -11.35 -12.31
CA LYS A 57 -6.03 -11.11 -10.95
C LYS A 57 -6.34 -9.63 -10.75
N ALA A 58 -5.51 -8.75 -11.31
CA ALA A 58 -5.79 -7.31 -11.39
C ALA A 58 -7.14 -7.04 -12.05
N LEU A 59 -7.48 -7.76 -13.13
CA LEU A 59 -8.78 -7.65 -13.80
C LEU A 59 -9.94 -7.95 -12.85
N LEU A 60 -9.87 -9.05 -12.09
CA LEU A 60 -10.93 -9.41 -11.16
C LEU A 60 -11.15 -8.34 -10.08
N TYR A 61 -10.07 -7.89 -9.43
CA TYR A 61 -10.18 -6.92 -8.34
C TYR A 61 -10.68 -5.55 -8.83
N LEU A 62 -10.18 -5.09 -9.98
CA LEU A 62 -10.60 -3.80 -10.55
C LEU A 62 -12.05 -3.85 -11.04
N ASN A 63 -12.54 -4.98 -11.53
CA ASN A 63 -13.97 -5.17 -11.83
C ASN A 63 -14.84 -5.00 -10.59
N VAL A 64 -14.43 -5.57 -9.44
CA VAL A 64 -15.18 -5.39 -8.19
C VAL A 64 -15.24 -3.91 -7.79
N TRP A 65 -14.14 -3.17 -7.91
CA TRP A 65 -14.15 -1.72 -7.64
C TRP A 65 -15.07 -0.94 -8.58
N ALA A 66 -15.02 -1.22 -9.88
CA ALA A 66 -15.91 -0.59 -10.87
C ALA A 66 -17.39 -0.87 -10.60
N HIS A 67 -17.71 -2.10 -10.20
CA HIS A 67 -19.08 -2.49 -9.85
C HIS A 67 -19.60 -1.80 -8.60
N HIS A 68 -18.78 -1.66 -7.55
CA HIS A 68 -19.22 -1.05 -6.29
C HIS A 68 -19.27 0.48 -6.32
N TYR A 69 -18.48 1.11 -7.21
CA TYR A 69 -18.36 2.56 -7.32
C TYR A 69 -18.70 3.07 -8.73
N PRO A 70 -19.91 2.81 -9.26
CA PRO A 70 -20.27 3.17 -10.63
C PRO A 70 -20.30 4.69 -10.89
N ASN A 71 -20.42 5.48 -9.81
CA ASN A 71 -20.44 6.94 -9.86
C ASN A 71 -19.04 7.57 -9.72
N TYR A 72 -17.97 6.78 -9.66
CA TYR A 72 -16.59 7.25 -9.56
C TYR A 72 -15.88 7.11 -10.91
N LYS A 73 -15.01 8.05 -11.24
CA LYS A 73 -14.05 7.85 -12.32
C LYS A 73 -12.90 7.02 -11.79
N ILE A 74 -12.72 5.82 -12.35
CA ILE A 74 -11.65 4.90 -11.94
C ILE A 74 -10.52 4.95 -12.95
N ASN A 75 -9.32 5.28 -12.46
CA ASN A 75 -8.13 5.41 -13.28
C ASN A 75 -7.14 4.29 -12.98
N LEU A 76 -6.71 3.57 -14.01
CA LEU A 76 -5.58 2.65 -13.94
C LEU A 76 -4.37 3.32 -14.58
N TRP A 77 -3.41 3.72 -13.75
CA TRP A 77 -2.16 4.33 -14.18
C TRP A 77 -1.16 3.26 -14.55
N ILE A 78 -0.68 3.31 -15.79
CA ILE A 78 0.44 2.51 -16.29
C ILE A 78 1.63 3.42 -16.59
N ASP A 79 2.78 2.81 -16.85
CA ASP A 79 3.97 3.52 -17.31
C ASP A 79 4.54 2.84 -18.56
N SER A 80 4.28 3.42 -19.74
CA SER A 80 4.75 2.82 -21.01
C SER A 80 6.27 2.75 -21.12
N LYS A 81 7.00 3.63 -20.43
CA LYS A 81 8.47 3.62 -20.39
C LYS A 81 8.98 2.36 -19.69
N TYR A 82 8.26 1.90 -18.67
CA TYR A 82 8.61 0.73 -17.85
C TYR A 82 7.65 -0.46 -17.98
N LEU A 83 6.91 -0.54 -19.10
CA LEU A 83 5.89 -1.58 -19.34
C LEU A 83 6.41 -3.01 -19.14
N TYR A 84 7.68 -3.29 -19.44
CA TYR A 84 8.27 -4.62 -19.29
C TYR A 84 9.16 -4.77 -18.04
N ALA A 85 9.03 -3.88 -17.05
CA ALA A 85 9.81 -3.97 -15.82
C ALA A 85 9.56 -5.26 -15.03
N ASN A 86 8.33 -5.81 -15.06
CA ASN A 86 8.01 -7.10 -14.45
C ASN A 86 8.82 -8.27 -15.03
N LYS A 87 8.91 -8.38 -16.37
CA LYS A 87 9.75 -9.38 -17.06
C LYS A 87 11.22 -9.22 -16.66
N TYR A 88 11.68 -7.98 -16.50
CA TYR A 88 13.02 -7.68 -15.98
C TYR A 88 13.22 -8.19 -14.54
N LYS A 89 12.29 -7.90 -13.63
CA LYS A 89 12.35 -8.31 -12.21
C LYS A 89 12.38 -9.83 -12.06
N GLU A 90 11.56 -10.55 -12.82
CA GLU A 90 11.53 -12.02 -12.82
C GLU A 90 12.87 -12.62 -13.24
N LYS A 91 13.50 -12.05 -14.28
CA LYS A 91 14.81 -12.51 -14.74
C LYS A 91 15.92 -12.23 -13.74
N LEU A 92 15.90 -11.07 -13.10
CA LEU A 92 16.82 -10.81 -12.00
C LEU A 92 16.64 -11.81 -10.87
N LYS A 93 15.40 -12.06 -10.42
CA LYS A 93 15.11 -13.07 -9.40
C LYS A 93 15.66 -14.44 -9.81
N ASN A 94 15.37 -14.91 -11.02
CA ASN A 94 15.82 -16.22 -11.50
C ASN A 94 17.34 -16.34 -11.62
N LYS A 95 18.03 -15.32 -12.16
CA LYS A 95 19.51 -15.30 -12.22
C LYS A 95 20.15 -15.27 -10.83
N CYS A 96 19.42 -14.81 -9.82
CA CYS A 96 19.95 -14.55 -8.48
C CYS A 96 19.56 -15.58 -7.42
N LYS A 97 18.70 -16.56 -7.73
CA LYS A 97 18.33 -17.65 -6.80
C LYS A 97 19.54 -18.33 -6.13
N ASN A 98 20.69 -18.40 -6.81
CA ASN A 98 21.94 -19.00 -6.30
C ASN A 98 23.13 -18.03 -6.23
N THR A 99 22.91 -16.72 -6.35
CA THR A 99 23.99 -15.73 -6.38
C THR A 99 24.17 -15.08 -5.01
N LYS A 100 25.42 -15.00 -4.51
CA LYS A 100 25.73 -14.20 -3.31
C LYS A 100 25.23 -12.77 -3.48
N ILE A 101 24.51 -12.23 -2.49
CA ILE A 101 23.89 -10.89 -2.51
C ILE A 101 24.81 -9.80 -3.08
N LEU A 102 26.10 -9.82 -2.69
CA LEU A 102 27.10 -8.86 -3.17
C LEU A 102 27.24 -8.82 -4.70
N ASN A 103 27.20 -9.97 -5.36
CA ASN A 103 27.32 -10.07 -6.81
C ASN A 103 26.06 -9.57 -7.52
N LEU A 104 24.87 -9.77 -6.93
CA LEU A 104 23.63 -9.17 -7.41
C LEU A 104 23.73 -7.64 -7.36
N LEU A 105 24.17 -7.08 -6.24
CA LEU A 105 24.23 -5.63 -6.05
C LEU A 105 25.23 -4.96 -7.01
N LYS A 106 26.40 -5.57 -7.22
CA LYS A 106 27.35 -5.12 -8.26
C LYS A 106 26.75 -5.16 -9.68
N LYS A 107 25.98 -6.20 -10.00
CA LYS A 107 25.30 -6.31 -11.31
C LYS A 107 24.21 -5.24 -11.47
N GLN A 108 23.46 -4.95 -10.42
CA GLN A 108 22.49 -3.85 -10.41
C GLN A 108 23.18 -2.50 -10.64
N ASP A 109 24.36 -2.26 -10.07
CA ASP A 109 25.10 -1.00 -10.25
C ASP A 109 25.62 -0.85 -11.68
N LEU A 110 26.15 -1.92 -12.25
CA LEU A 110 26.58 -1.95 -13.64
C LEU A 110 25.41 -1.67 -14.59
N LEU A 111 24.27 -2.34 -14.36
CA LEU A 111 23.04 -2.14 -15.12
C LEU A 111 22.57 -0.68 -15.01
N TYR A 112 22.50 -0.13 -13.79
CA TYR A 112 22.03 1.23 -13.57
C TYR A 112 22.97 2.28 -14.18
N SER A 113 24.27 2.01 -14.20
CA SER A 113 25.26 2.85 -14.90
C SER A 113 25.03 2.82 -16.42
N TYR A 114 24.77 1.64 -16.99
CA TYR A 114 24.39 1.50 -18.40
C TYR A 114 23.05 2.20 -18.71
N TYR A 115 22.06 2.09 -17.83
CA TYR A 115 20.79 2.81 -17.93
C TYR A 115 21.00 4.33 -18.02
N LYS A 116 21.78 4.90 -17.09
CA LYS A 116 22.10 6.34 -17.11
C LYS A 116 22.74 6.74 -18.44
N LYS A 117 23.71 5.98 -18.93
CA LYS A 117 24.35 6.23 -20.24
C LYS A 117 23.35 6.16 -21.39
N SER A 118 22.50 5.12 -21.41
CA SER A 118 21.49 4.93 -22.45
C SER A 118 20.44 6.06 -22.49
N LYS A 119 20.12 6.65 -21.33
CA LYS A 119 19.23 7.80 -21.21
C LYS A 119 19.82 9.05 -21.88
N PHE A 120 21.12 9.29 -21.75
CA PHE A 120 21.81 10.36 -22.50
C PHE A 120 21.75 10.11 -24.02
N GLU A 121 21.81 8.85 -24.43
CA GLU A 121 21.67 8.43 -25.83
C GLU A 121 20.20 8.34 -26.32
N LYS A 122 19.23 8.75 -25.49
CA LYS A 122 17.77 8.68 -25.75
C LYS A 122 17.26 7.29 -26.16
N LYS A 123 17.91 6.22 -25.68
CA LYS A 123 17.46 4.83 -25.91
C LYS A 123 16.35 4.46 -24.94
N SER A 124 15.39 3.66 -25.41
CA SER A 124 14.32 3.15 -24.55
C SER A 124 14.84 2.13 -23.52
N PHE A 125 14.12 2.00 -22.40
CA PHE A 125 14.43 1.01 -21.37
C PHE A 125 14.42 -0.43 -21.89
N ASP A 126 13.62 -0.72 -22.91
CA ASP A 126 13.48 -2.07 -23.47
C ASP A 126 14.72 -2.50 -24.25
N ILE A 127 15.39 -1.54 -24.90
CA ILE A 127 16.69 -1.75 -25.54
C ILE A 127 17.71 -2.18 -24.48
N LEU A 128 17.66 -1.59 -23.28
CA LEU A 128 18.52 -1.99 -22.16
C LEU A 128 18.21 -3.42 -21.69
N ILE A 129 16.93 -3.79 -21.54
CA ILE A 129 16.55 -5.17 -21.19
C ILE A 129 17.10 -6.15 -22.24
N ASN A 130 16.95 -5.83 -23.53
CA ASN A 130 17.40 -6.68 -24.62
C ASN A 130 18.92 -6.82 -24.70
N ASN A 131 19.66 -5.72 -24.56
CA ASN A 131 21.10 -5.77 -24.72
C ASN A 131 21.82 -6.37 -23.50
N PHE A 132 21.28 -6.15 -22.29
CA PHE A 132 21.96 -6.54 -21.06
C PHE A 132 21.50 -7.91 -20.52
N LEU A 133 20.24 -8.31 -20.72
CA LEU A 133 19.68 -9.50 -20.08
C LEU A 133 19.29 -10.62 -21.05
N GLU A 134 18.78 -10.30 -22.24
CA GLU A 134 18.28 -11.27 -23.22
C GLU A 134 18.42 -10.76 -24.67
N LYS A 135 19.44 -11.27 -25.37
CA LYS A 135 19.58 -11.04 -26.81
C LYS A 135 18.38 -11.66 -27.53
N GLY A 136 17.55 -10.83 -28.17
CA GLY A 136 16.34 -11.28 -28.88
C GLY A 136 15.02 -11.03 -28.13
N PHE A 137 15.04 -10.32 -27.00
CA PHE A 137 13.82 -9.83 -26.34
C PHE A 137 13.01 -8.88 -27.24
N LEU A 138 13.68 -7.98 -27.99
CA LEU A 138 13.04 -6.99 -28.86
C LEU A 138 12.21 -7.61 -29.99
N THR A 139 12.50 -8.85 -30.43
CA THR A 139 11.74 -9.49 -31.53
C THR A 139 10.32 -9.91 -31.11
N LYS A 140 10.01 -9.89 -29.81
CA LYS A 140 8.70 -10.23 -29.24
C LYS A 140 7.98 -9.03 -28.61
N ILE A 141 8.50 -7.81 -28.77
CA ILE A 141 7.95 -6.61 -28.15
C ILE A 141 7.20 -5.78 -29.17
N ASN A 142 5.94 -5.51 -28.88
CA ASN A 142 5.19 -4.43 -29.52
C ASN A 142 4.45 -3.66 -28.42
N LYS A 143 5.06 -2.55 -27.97
CA LYS A 143 4.50 -1.74 -26.89
C LYS A 143 3.13 -1.17 -27.20
N GLU A 144 2.96 -0.68 -28.41
CA GLU A 144 1.70 -0.07 -28.83
C GLU A 144 0.57 -1.10 -28.82
N ASP A 145 0.85 -2.30 -29.32
CA ASP A 145 -0.10 -3.43 -29.30
C ASP A 145 -0.39 -3.91 -27.87
N ASP A 146 0.64 -4.02 -27.03
CA ASP A 146 0.45 -4.42 -25.62
C ASP A 146 -0.36 -3.37 -24.82
N ILE A 147 -0.14 -2.07 -25.07
CA ILE A 147 -0.94 -0.99 -24.46
C ILE A 147 -2.40 -1.06 -24.95
N LYS A 148 -2.62 -1.29 -26.26
CA LYS A 148 -3.98 -1.49 -26.81
C LYS A 148 -4.69 -2.65 -26.13
N LYS A 149 -4.02 -3.79 -25.98
CA LYS A 149 -4.59 -4.96 -25.26
C LYS A 149 -4.92 -4.65 -23.80
N ILE A 150 -4.11 -3.84 -23.12
CA ILE A 150 -4.43 -3.38 -21.76
C ILE A 150 -5.69 -2.51 -21.79
N ILE A 151 -5.78 -1.54 -22.70
CA ILE A 151 -6.96 -0.68 -22.83
C ILE A 151 -8.22 -1.51 -23.12
N GLU A 152 -8.13 -2.48 -24.03
CA GLU A 152 -9.24 -3.40 -24.36
C GLU A 152 -9.63 -4.27 -23.15
N LYS A 153 -8.65 -4.86 -22.46
CA LYS A 153 -8.89 -5.71 -21.28
C LYS A 153 -9.51 -4.94 -20.11
N PHE A 154 -9.14 -3.68 -19.93
CA PHE A 154 -9.61 -2.80 -18.85
C PHE A 154 -10.52 -1.68 -19.36
N HIS A 155 -11.30 -1.93 -20.42
CA HIS A 155 -12.13 -0.93 -21.10
C HIS A 155 -13.20 -0.27 -20.20
N PHE A 156 -13.54 -0.90 -19.07
CA PHE A 156 -14.46 -0.37 -18.06
C PHE A 156 -13.80 0.66 -17.12
N LEU A 157 -12.50 0.93 -17.30
CA LEU A 157 -11.70 1.90 -16.56
C LEU A 157 -11.14 2.97 -17.50
N ASN A 158 -10.67 4.07 -16.91
CA ASN A 158 -9.81 5.01 -17.61
C ASN A 158 -8.34 4.59 -17.47
N VAL A 159 -7.79 3.90 -18.47
CA VAL A 159 -6.36 3.55 -18.52
C VAL A 159 -5.56 4.79 -18.93
N ILE A 160 -4.61 5.21 -18.09
CA ILE A 160 -3.80 6.41 -18.31
C ILE A 160 -2.32 6.04 -18.29
N ASP A 161 -1.56 6.46 -19.30
CA ASP A 161 -0.11 6.43 -19.21
C ASP A 161 0.39 7.64 -18.42
N ILE A 162 1.15 7.40 -17.35
CA ILE A 162 1.73 8.48 -16.54
C ILE A 162 2.68 9.35 -17.37
N ARG A 163 3.21 8.84 -18.49
CA ARG A 163 4.09 9.57 -19.41
C ARG A 163 3.37 10.61 -20.27
N ASP A 164 2.05 10.53 -20.38
CA ASP A 164 1.22 11.57 -21.00
C ASP A 164 1.02 12.78 -20.08
N HIS A 165 1.53 12.71 -18.84
CA HIS A 165 1.46 13.77 -17.84
C HIS A 165 2.83 14.02 -17.21
N ASP A 166 3.69 14.73 -17.95
CA ASP A 166 5.09 15.03 -17.61
C ASP A 166 5.29 15.82 -16.31
N ASP A 167 4.24 16.47 -15.80
CA ASP A 167 4.21 17.24 -14.57
C ASP A 167 3.70 16.47 -13.34
N VAL A 168 3.25 15.21 -13.48
CA VAL A 168 2.83 14.37 -12.34
C VAL A 168 4.02 14.08 -11.43
N ILE A 169 5.08 13.50 -12.00
CA ILE A 169 6.31 13.21 -11.27
C ILE A 169 7.32 14.30 -11.59
N SER A 170 7.61 15.16 -10.61
CA SER A 170 8.61 16.22 -10.78
C SER A 170 9.97 15.65 -11.21
N LYS A 171 10.76 16.44 -11.94
CA LYS A 171 12.09 16.03 -12.44
C LYS A 171 13.02 15.48 -11.35
N GLU A 172 12.96 16.03 -10.13
CA GLU A 172 13.73 15.53 -9.00
C GLU A 172 13.26 14.13 -8.56
N LEU A 173 11.94 13.97 -8.34
CA LEU A 173 11.34 12.70 -7.94
C LEU A 173 11.44 11.63 -9.03
N GLU A 174 11.46 12.00 -10.31
CA GLU A 174 11.67 11.07 -11.42
C GLU A 174 13.01 10.34 -11.22
N GLY A 175 14.07 11.03 -10.82
CA GLY A 175 15.37 10.38 -10.55
C GLY A 175 15.27 9.28 -9.47
N TYR A 176 14.43 9.46 -8.46
CA TYR A 176 14.21 8.49 -7.39
C TYR A 176 13.28 7.35 -7.83
N TYR A 177 12.20 7.68 -8.55
CA TYR A 177 11.32 6.71 -9.18
C TYR A 177 12.08 5.75 -10.11
N GLU A 178 12.97 6.29 -10.95
CA GLU A 178 13.82 5.49 -11.83
C GLU A 178 14.82 4.60 -11.07
N LYS A 179 15.36 5.07 -9.94
CA LYS A 179 16.21 4.23 -9.07
C LYS A 179 15.44 3.02 -8.54
N GLU A 180 14.22 3.24 -8.06
CA GLU A 180 13.42 2.14 -7.53
C GLU A 180 13.12 1.08 -8.59
N ILE A 181 12.78 1.49 -9.80
CA ILE A 181 12.49 0.55 -10.90
C ILE A 181 13.76 -0.14 -11.41
N VAL A 182 14.80 0.63 -11.73
CA VAL A 182 15.94 0.12 -12.51
C VAL A 182 17.10 -0.34 -11.63
N LEU A 183 17.42 0.37 -10.54
CA LEU A 183 18.50 -0.03 -9.64
C LEU A 183 18.04 -1.16 -8.71
N ARG A 184 16.84 -1.01 -8.13
CA ARG A 184 16.36 -1.92 -7.06
C ARG A 184 15.33 -2.96 -7.52
N ALA A 185 14.68 -2.76 -8.66
CA ALA A 185 13.51 -3.55 -9.06
C ALA A 185 12.39 -3.56 -7.99
N ASN A 186 12.29 -2.47 -7.23
CA ASN A 186 11.35 -2.27 -6.14
C ASN A 186 10.15 -1.44 -6.61
N PHE A 187 9.18 -2.14 -7.21
CA PHE A 187 7.98 -1.49 -7.74
C PHE A 187 7.03 -1.01 -6.66
N ALA A 188 7.14 -1.51 -5.41
CA ALA A 188 6.37 -1.00 -4.30
C ALA A 188 6.81 0.44 -3.97
N ALA A 189 8.12 0.66 -3.79
CA ALA A 189 8.67 1.99 -3.56
C ALA A 189 8.43 2.95 -4.73
N ALA A 190 8.54 2.47 -5.98
CA ALA A 190 8.20 3.27 -7.15
C ALA A 190 6.71 3.68 -7.16
N SER A 191 5.80 2.74 -6.82
CA SER A 191 4.37 3.01 -6.68
C SER A 191 4.07 3.97 -5.53
N ASP A 192 4.84 3.92 -4.43
CA ASP A 192 4.72 4.87 -3.32
C ASP A 192 5.02 6.32 -3.75
N ILE A 193 6.03 6.53 -4.59
CA ILE A 193 6.33 7.86 -5.13
C ILE A 193 5.19 8.33 -6.04
N SER A 194 4.77 7.49 -7.00
CA SER A 194 3.76 7.88 -7.97
C SER A 194 2.38 8.10 -7.34
N ARG A 195 1.95 7.28 -6.37
CA ARG A 195 0.65 7.45 -5.70
C ARG A 195 0.52 8.79 -4.99
N ILE A 196 1.58 9.25 -4.31
CA ILE A 196 1.58 10.54 -3.63
C ILE A 196 1.59 11.70 -4.65
N CYS A 197 2.34 11.55 -5.75
CA CYS A 197 2.36 12.52 -6.85
C CYS A 197 0.99 12.66 -7.54
N ILE A 198 0.34 11.55 -7.85
CA ILE A 198 -1.00 11.50 -8.44
C ILE A 198 -2.02 12.16 -7.51
N LEU A 199 -2.02 11.81 -6.21
CA LEU A 199 -2.90 12.45 -5.22
C LEU A 199 -2.62 13.95 -5.10
N LYS A 200 -1.36 14.40 -5.19
CA LYS A 200 -1.03 15.83 -5.17
C LYS A 200 -1.70 16.58 -6.31
N LYS A 201 -1.66 16.01 -7.52
CA LYS A 201 -2.14 16.66 -8.74
C LYS A 201 -3.65 16.53 -8.93
N PHE A 202 -4.22 15.38 -8.62
CA PHE A 202 -5.62 15.05 -8.95
C PHE A 202 -6.54 14.94 -7.74
N GLY A 203 -6.00 14.74 -6.52
CA GLY A 203 -6.82 14.43 -5.36
C GLY A 203 -7.43 13.03 -5.42
N GLY A 204 -8.51 12.80 -4.69
CA GLY A 204 -9.26 11.55 -4.70
C GLY A 204 -8.67 10.48 -3.79
N VAL A 205 -8.81 9.23 -4.23
CA VAL A 205 -8.50 8.03 -3.45
C VAL A 205 -7.54 7.16 -4.25
N TYR A 206 -6.38 6.86 -3.67
CA TYR A 206 -5.50 5.83 -4.15
C TYR A 206 -5.80 4.50 -3.45
N LEU A 207 -5.72 3.41 -4.22
CA LEU A 207 -5.93 2.03 -3.79
C LEU A 207 -4.89 1.12 -4.47
N ASP A 208 -4.25 0.23 -3.71
CA ASP A 208 -3.52 -0.90 -4.29
C ASP A 208 -4.53 -1.85 -4.96
N VAL A 209 -4.10 -2.50 -6.05
CA VAL A 209 -4.94 -3.39 -6.86
C VAL A 209 -5.41 -4.63 -6.09
N ASP A 210 -4.67 -5.04 -5.06
CA ASP A 210 -4.97 -6.20 -4.21
C ASP A 210 -5.95 -5.89 -3.06
N THR A 211 -6.58 -4.71 -3.06
CA THR A 211 -7.60 -4.30 -2.08
C THR A 211 -9.02 -4.49 -2.61
N LEU A 212 -10.01 -4.59 -1.71
CA LEU A 212 -11.43 -4.65 -2.09
C LEU A 212 -12.25 -3.55 -1.39
N PRO A 213 -13.41 -3.17 -1.95
CA PRO A 213 -14.41 -2.37 -1.26
C PRO A 213 -14.76 -2.95 0.12
N CYS A 214 -15.32 -2.13 1.02
CA CYS A 214 -15.87 -2.64 2.27
C CYS A 214 -16.99 -3.66 2.00
N LEU A 215 -16.81 -4.89 2.49
CA LEU A 215 -17.78 -5.98 2.34
C LEU A 215 -18.64 -6.21 3.60
N ASP A 216 -18.52 -5.37 4.63
CA ASP A 216 -19.19 -5.57 5.92
C ASP A 216 -20.73 -5.67 5.79
N TYR A 217 -21.30 -5.07 4.74
CA TYR A 217 -22.74 -5.10 4.46
C TYR A 217 -23.25 -6.48 3.97
N VAL A 218 -22.34 -7.33 3.47
CA VAL A 218 -22.62 -8.70 3.01
C VAL A 218 -22.82 -9.62 4.22
N PHE A 219 -21.94 -9.50 5.21
CA PHE A 219 -21.84 -10.41 6.37
C PHE A 219 -22.79 -9.97 7.49
N LYS A 220 -24.10 -10.22 7.33
CA LYS A 220 -25.12 -9.77 8.29
C LYS A 220 -25.35 -10.77 9.43
N SER A 221 -25.56 -12.04 9.10
CA SER A 221 -25.91 -13.09 10.08
C SER A 221 -24.72 -13.37 11.00
N SER A 222 -23.52 -13.34 10.44
CA SER A 222 -22.27 -13.57 11.17
C SER A 222 -21.90 -12.43 12.13
N ARG A 223 -22.60 -11.28 12.12
CA ARG A 223 -22.41 -10.16 13.08
C ARG A 223 -22.77 -10.51 14.51
N ILE A 224 -23.53 -11.58 14.77
CA ILE A 224 -23.82 -12.02 16.14
C ILE A 224 -22.54 -12.31 16.97
N TYR A 225 -21.41 -12.54 16.28
CA TYR A 225 -20.11 -12.74 16.90
C TYR A 225 -19.29 -11.47 17.04
N SER A 226 -19.82 -10.26 16.77
CA SER A 226 -19.04 -9.01 16.73
C SER A 226 -18.26 -8.68 18.00
N ASP A 227 -18.75 -9.14 19.16
CA ASP A 227 -18.10 -8.95 20.46
C ASP A 227 -17.07 -10.03 20.81
N CYS A 228 -16.93 -11.06 19.98
CA CYS A 228 -15.93 -12.11 20.18
C CYS A 228 -14.55 -11.63 19.71
N SER A 229 -13.50 -11.96 20.47
CA SER A 229 -12.11 -11.59 20.14
C SER A 229 -11.66 -12.09 18.76
N PHE A 230 -12.18 -13.24 18.31
CA PHE A 230 -11.86 -13.80 17.00
C PHE A 230 -12.62 -13.13 15.84
N TYR A 231 -13.61 -12.26 16.09
CA TYR A 231 -14.44 -11.69 15.01
C TYR A 231 -13.62 -10.89 14.00
N ARG A 232 -12.67 -10.09 14.51
CA ARG A 232 -11.71 -9.30 13.72
C ARG A 232 -10.38 -10.05 13.70
N ASN A 233 -10.13 -10.77 12.61
CA ASN A 233 -8.92 -11.54 12.41
C ASN A 233 -8.51 -11.47 10.93
N GLU A 234 -7.21 -11.36 10.67
CA GLU A 234 -6.65 -11.18 9.32
C GLU A 234 -6.99 -12.36 8.40
N TYR A 235 -6.93 -13.60 8.90
CA TYR A 235 -7.30 -14.81 8.14
C TYR A 235 -8.79 -14.87 7.85
N ILE A 236 -9.64 -14.40 8.77
CA ILE A 236 -11.09 -14.30 8.55
C ILE A 236 -11.40 -13.28 7.45
N ASP A 237 -10.71 -12.16 7.43
CA ASP A 237 -10.86 -11.16 6.35
C ASP A 237 -10.38 -11.72 5.00
N ILE A 238 -9.28 -12.47 4.96
CA ILE A 238 -8.84 -13.20 3.76
C ILE A 238 -9.93 -14.19 3.29
N TYR A 239 -10.51 -14.98 4.21
CA TYR A 239 -11.54 -15.95 3.88
C TYR A 239 -12.82 -15.30 3.36
N LYS A 240 -13.28 -14.22 4.01
CA LYS A 240 -14.42 -13.41 3.55
C LYS A 240 -14.18 -12.87 2.14
N SER A 241 -13.00 -12.31 1.90
CA SER A 241 -12.60 -11.80 0.58
C SER A 241 -12.61 -12.89 -0.47
N GLN A 242 -12.03 -14.06 -0.15
CA GLN A 242 -11.96 -15.19 -1.08
C GLN A 242 -13.35 -15.72 -1.45
N LEU A 243 -14.23 -15.90 -0.46
CA LEU A 243 -15.61 -16.35 -0.72
C LEU A 243 -16.36 -15.35 -1.61
N TYR A 244 -16.19 -14.05 -1.36
CA TYR A 244 -16.79 -13.00 -2.18
C TYR A 244 -16.27 -13.04 -3.62
N LEU A 245 -14.95 -13.07 -3.81
CA LEU A 245 -14.32 -13.13 -5.13
C LEU A 245 -14.74 -14.38 -5.92
N ASN A 246 -14.80 -15.54 -5.27
CA ASN A 246 -15.25 -16.78 -5.90
C ASN A 246 -16.71 -16.66 -6.40
N LYS A 247 -17.59 -16.09 -5.57
CA LYS A 247 -18.98 -15.85 -5.95
C LYS A 247 -19.09 -14.82 -7.08
N TYR A 248 -18.36 -13.71 -6.98
CA TYR A 248 -18.34 -12.65 -7.98
C TYR A 248 -17.87 -13.17 -9.35
N ASN A 249 -16.75 -13.89 -9.39
CA ASN A 249 -16.20 -14.49 -10.60
C ASN A 249 -17.15 -15.51 -11.24
N LYS A 250 -17.85 -16.30 -10.41
CA LYS A 250 -18.84 -17.28 -10.87
C LYS A 250 -20.11 -16.60 -11.40
N ASP A 251 -20.71 -15.72 -10.63
CA ASP A 251 -22.01 -15.11 -10.95
C ASP A 251 -21.91 -14.20 -12.19
N LEU A 252 -20.74 -13.59 -12.44
CA LEU A 252 -20.48 -12.76 -13.62
C LEU A 252 -19.72 -13.48 -14.75
N ASN A 253 -19.48 -14.80 -14.63
CA ASN A 253 -18.78 -15.62 -15.63
C ASN A 253 -17.44 -15.02 -16.13
N LEU A 254 -16.65 -14.44 -15.23
CA LEU A 254 -15.39 -13.78 -15.62
C LEU A 254 -14.27 -14.79 -15.95
N ASN A 255 -14.41 -16.05 -15.53
CA ASN A 255 -13.47 -17.15 -15.81
C ASN A 255 -12.01 -16.86 -15.42
N VAL A 256 -11.79 -16.00 -14.41
CA VAL A 256 -10.46 -15.74 -13.87
C VAL A 256 -10.07 -16.89 -12.95
N ASP A 257 -8.84 -17.40 -13.08
CA ASP A 257 -8.31 -18.39 -12.15
C ASP A 257 -8.01 -17.72 -10.80
N ILE A 258 -8.63 -18.24 -9.74
CA ILE A 258 -8.48 -17.71 -8.39
C ILE A 258 -7.82 -18.75 -7.52
N ASP A 259 -6.71 -18.35 -6.91
CA ASP A 259 -6.00 -19.18 -5.95
C ASP A 259 -6.93 -19.59 -4.79
N LYS A 260 -6.81 -20.85 -4.38
CA LYS A 260 -7.63 -21.40 -3.28
C LYS A 260 -7.02 -21.02 -1.94
N PHE A 261 -7.85 -20.48 -1.05
CA PHE A 261 -7.52 -20.34 0.37
C PHE A 261 -8.34 -21.36 1.18
N VAL A 262 -7.65 -22.20 1.95
CA VAL A 262 -8.27 -23.16 2.86
C VAL A 262 -8.19 -22.58 4.27
N MET A 263 -9.35 -22.33 4.87
CA MET A 263 -9.41 -21.84 6.25
C MET A 263 -9.07 -22.98 7.22
N ASP A 264 -8.10 -22.72 8.08
CA ASP A 264 -7.78 -23.55 9.24
C ASP A 264 -8.10 -22.77 10.52
N ILE A 265 -8.83 -23.39 11.44
CA ILE A 265 -9.25 -22.79 12.71
C ILE A 265 -8.05 -22.50 13.60
N ASP A 266 -6.99 -23.30 13.49
CA ASP A 266 -5.77 -23.11 14.28
C ASP A 266 -5.00 -21.83 13.87
N LEU A 267 -5.29 -21.27 12.68
CA LEU A 267 -4.80 -19.94 12.28
C LEU A 267 -5.51 -18.80 13.04
N ILE A 268 -6.70 -19.05 13.57
CA ILE A 268 -7.52 -18.06 14.28
C ILE A 268 -7.25 -18.14 15.78
N THR A 269 -7.22 -19.35 16.36
CA THR A 269 -6.97 -19.55 17.78
C THR A 269 -6.44 -20.95 18.09
N ASN A 270 -5.58 -21.03 19.11
CA ASN A 270 -5.17 -22.29 19.72
C ASN A 270 -6.06 -22.71 20.90
N ILE A 271 -7.10 -21.93 21.22
CA ILE A 271 -7.96 -22.17 22.40
C ILE A 271 -9.10 -23.11 22.01
N THR A 272 -9.03 -24.36 22.48
CA THR A 272 -10.00 -25.42 22.16
C THR A 272 -11.45 -25.05 22.49
N SER A 273 -11.69 -24.37 23.61
CA SER A 273 -13.04 -24.02 24.08
C SER A 273 -13.80 -23.03 23.19
N VAL A 274 -13.11 -22.41 22.22
CA VAL A 274 -13.70 -21.42 21.31
C VAL A 274 -13.87 -21.96 19.88
N LYS A 275 -13.33 -23.15 19.58
CA LYS A 275 -13.34 -23.73 18.23
C LYS A 275 -14.75 -23.94 17.68
N ASP A 276 -15.68 -24.48 18.48
CA ASP A 276 -17.08 -24.68 18.07
C ASP A 276 -17.78 -23.35 17.71
N LYS A 277 -17.46 -22.27 18.45
CA LYS A 277 -17.99 -20.93 18.14
C LYS A 277 -17.44 -20.40 16.83
N ILE A 278 -16.16 -20.63 16.56
CA ILE A 278 -15.52 -20.24 15.29
C ILE A 278 -16.10 -21.05 14.13
N GLU A 279 -16.31 -22.35 14.28
CA GLU A 279 -16.96 -23.16 13.24
C GLU A 279 -18.34 -22.63 12.88
N ASN A 280 -19.16 -22.30 13.88
CA ASN A 280 -20.48 -21.71 13.67
C ASN A 280 -20.39 -20.33 13.02
N TYR A 281 -19.41 -19.49 13.41
CA TYR A 281 -19.15 -18.22 12.76
C TYR A 281 -18.79 -18.40 11.27
N LEU A 282 -17.90 -19.34 10.94
CA LEU A 282 -17.52 -19.65 9.56
C LEU A 282 -18.70 -20.21 8.75
N LYS A 283 -19.59 -21.00 9.36
CA LYS A 283 -20.85 -21.45 8.73
C LYS A 283 -21.75 -20.26 8.38
N LEU A 284 -21.91 -19.30 9.30
CA LEU A 284 -22.70 -18.09 9.03
C LEU A 284 -22.08 -17.19 7.96
N ILE A 285 -20.75 -17.07 7.92
CA ILE A 285 -20.06 -16.34 6.83
C ILE A 285 -20.39 -16.97 5.47
N ARG A 286 -20.31 -18.30 5.35
CA ARG A 286 -20.66 -19.01 4.11
C ARG A 286 -22.14 -18.81 3.75
N TYR A 287 -23.03 -18.87 4.74
CA TYR A 287 -24.45 -18.60 4.56
C TYR A 287 -24.72 -17.18 4.05
N ASP A 288 -24.06 -16.18 4.64
CA ASP A 288 -24.18 -14.78 4.22
C ASP A 288 -23.76 -14.59 2.74
N ILE A 289 -22.65 -15.22 2.32
CA ILE A 289 -22.18 -15.17 0.93
C ILE A 289 -23.13 -15.91 -0.01
N TYR A 290 -23.57 -17.11 0.36
CA TYR A 290 -24.48 -17.91 -0.48
C TYR A 290 -25.75 -17.14 -0.83
N ASN A 291 -26.34 -16.46 0.15
CA ASN A 291 -27.58 -15.70 0.00
C ASN A 291 -27.39 -14.26 -0.54
N HIS A 292 -26.15 -13.81 -0.69
CA HIS A 292 -25.88 -12.47 -1.19
C HIS A 292 -26.23 -12.36 -2.68
N ASN A 293 -26.89 -11.27 -3.09
CA ASN A 293 -27.00 -10.90 -4.50
C ASN A 293 -25.85 -9.97 -4.86
N ILE A 294 -25.02 -10.37 -5.82
CA ILE A 294 -23.82 -9.61 -6.22
C ILE A 294 -24.13 -8.22 -6.78
N ASP A 295 -25.33 -8.01 -7.34
CA ASP A 295 -25.78 -6.71 -7.84
C ASP A 295 -26.08 -5.71 -6.71
N LYS A 296 -26.25 -6.20 -5.47
CA LYS A 296 -26.42 -5.33 -4.31
C LYS A 296 -25.05 -4.92 -3.78
N PHE A 297 -24.69 -3.66 -3.98
CA PHE A 297 -23.49 -3.05 -3.42
C PHE A 297 -23.82 -1.91 -2.46
N ASN A 298 -22.85 -1.57 -1.59
CA ASN A 298 -22.93 -0.42 -0.69
C ASN A 298 -21.59 0.33 -0.74
N SER A 299 -21.49 1.35 -1.58
CA SER A 299 -20.33 2.24 -1.62
C SER A 299 -20.41 3.26 -0.48
N GLN A 300 -19.40 3.24 0.39
CA GLN A 300 -19.22 4.25 1.43
C GLN A 300 -18.37 5.39 0.87
N PRO A 301 -18.73 6.66 1.09
CA PRO A 301 -17.88 7.77 0.68
C PRO A 301 -16.58 7.80 1.47
N PHE A 302 -15.53 8.30 0.84
CA PHE A 302 -14.24 8.55 1.51
C PHE A 302 -14.27 9.95 2.11
N MET A 303 -14.19 10.06 3.43
CA MET A 303 -14.40 11.31 4.17
C MET A 303 -13.12 11.79 4.84
N LEU A 304 -12.60 12.95 4.46
CA LEU A 304 -11.31 13.48 4.93
C LEU A 304 -11.41 14.89 5.52
N TYR A 305 -10.39 15.29 6.27
CA TYR A 305 -10.18 16.70 6.62
C TYR A 305 -9.33 17.40 5.57
N LYS A 306 -9.70 18.65 5.28
CA LYS A 306 -8.94 19.53 4.39
C LYS A 306 -7.47 19.59 4.79
N ASN A 307 -6.58 19.60 3.81
CA ASN A 307 -5.12 19.63 3.91
C ASN A 307 -4.46 18.39 4.54
N LEU A 308 -5.23 17.40 5.00
CA LEU A 308 -4.70 16.14 5.53
C LEU A 308 -4.66 15.04 4.45
N LEU A 309 -4.10 13.90 4.82
CA LEU A 309 -4.00 12.68 4.02
C LEU A 309 -4.49 11.52 4.88
N MET A 310 -5.59 10.88 4.52
CA MET A 310 -5.97 9.66 5.21
C MET A 310 -5.06 8.52 4.78
N ILE A 311 -4.70 7.65 5.71
CA ILE A 311 -3.90 6.44 5.48
C ILE A 311 -4.67 5.19 5.93
N GLY A 312 -4.46 4.06 5.26
CA GLY A 312 -5.01 2.77 5.69
C GLY A 312 -4.55 2.40 7.10
N ALA A 313 -5.40 1.71 7.87
CA ALA A 313 -5.02 1.19 9.18
C ALA A 313 -5.70 -0.14 9.50
N SER A 314 -5.03 -0.95 10.30
CA SER A 314 -5.56 -2.23 10.74
C SER A 314 -6.80 -2.04 11.62
N LYS A 315 -7.80 -2.91 11.40
CA LYS A 315 -8.97 -3.07 12.26
C LYS A 315 -8.73 -4.06 13.41
N VAL A 316 -7.54 -4.68 13.44
CA VAL A 316 -7.18 -5.79 14.36
C VAL A 316 -6.06 -5.35 15.31
N LYS A 317 -5.00 -4.73 14.79
CA LYS A 317 -3.79 -4.39 15.54
C LYS A 317 -3.64 -2.88 15.70
N LEU A 318 -3.24 -2.44 16.90
CA LEU A 318 -2.80 -1.06 17.11
C LEU A 318 -1.46 -0.80 16.40
N ASN A 319 -1.20 0.46 16.08
CA ASN A 319 -0.01 0.98 15.40
C ASN A 319 0.34 0.32 14.07
N THR A 320 -0.64 -0.31 13.41
CA THR A 320 -0.46 -0.92 12.10
C THR A 320 -1.15 -0.08 11.04
N PHE A 321 -0.36 0.58 10.21
CA PHE A 321 -0.79 1.49 9.15
C PHE A 321 -0.30 1.02 7.79
N TYR A 322 -1.06 1.33 6.75
CA TYR A 322 -0.81 0.89 5.39
C TYR A 322 -1.00 2.04 4.42
N ASN A 323 -0.08 2.22 3.49
CA ASN A 323 -0.22 3.17 2.39
C ASN A 323 -0.83 2.53 1.13
N ASN A 324 -1.34 1.30 1.25
CA ASN A 324 -2.14 0.65 0.20
C ASN A 324 -3.43 1.42 -0.10
N ILE A 325 -3.85 2.31 0.80
CA ILE A 325 -5.04 3.15 0.66
C ILE A 325 -4.70 4.52 1.20
N LEU A 326 -4.90 5.53 0.36
CA LEU A 326 -4.60 6.92 0.68
C LEU A 326 -5.69 7.84 0.14
N VAL A 327 -6.10 8.84 0.92
CA VAL A 327 -7.15 9.79 0.50
C VAL A 327 -6.67 11.21 0.74
N SER A 328 -6.71 12.05 -0.30
CA SER A 328 -6.38 13.48 -0.14
C SER A 328 -7.18 14.33 -1.11
N GLU A 329 -7.36 15.60 -0.76
CA GLU A 329 -7.83 16.59 -1.72
C GLU A 329 -6.72 16.94 -2.72
N LYS A 330 -7.12 17.40 -3.90
CA LYS A 330 -6.19 17.98 -4.85
C LYS A 330 -5.38 19.10 -4.19
N GLY A 331 -4.07 19.02 -4.29
CA GLY A 331 -3.18 20.04 -3.75
C GLY A 331 -3.00 20.02 -2.22
N GLY A 332 -3.50 19.00 -1.51
CA GLY A 332 -3.40 18.91 -0.05
C GLY A 332 -2.00 19.24 0.53
N ARG A 333 -1.94 20.02 1.62
CA ARG A 333 -0.67 20.46 2.21
C ARG A 333 0.15 19.32 2.78
N LEU A 334 -0.49 18.35 3.45
CA LEU A 334 0.23 17.22 4.03
C LEU A 334 0.92 16.38 2.96
N VAL A 335 0.27 16.17 1.80
CA VAL A 335 0.87 15.51 0.64
C VAL A 335 2.15 16.22 0.20
N SER A 336 2.17 17.56 0.18
CA SER A 336 3.39 18.32 -0.11
C SER A 336 4.48 18.16 0.95
N ILE A 337 4.13 18.04 2.24
CA ILE A 337 5.11 17.78 3.30
C ILE A 337 5.70 16.38 3.11
N ILE A 338 4.87 15.39 2.79
CA ILE A 338 5.29 14.01 2.53
C ILE A 338 6.25 13.93 1.34
N LEU A 339 5.92 14.57 0.21
CA LEU A 339 6.82 14.62 -0.95
C LEU A 339 8.17 15.25 -0.61
N ARG A 340 8.19 16.32 0.20
CA ARG A 340 9.45 16.93 0.67
C ARG A 340 10.25 15.99 1.57
N GLU A 341 9.57 15.24 2.44
CA GLU A 341 10.23 14.26 3.30
C GLU A 341 10.81 13.08 2.49
N ILE A 342 10.09 12.59 1.48
CA ILE A 342 10.61 11.58 0.53
C ILE A 342 11.88 12.11 -0.12
N THR A 343 11.84 13.30 -0.71
CA THR A 343 13.01 13.95 -1.33
C THR A 343 14.17 14.07 -0.34
N LYS A 344 13.92 14.52 0.89
CA LYS A 344 14.95 14.64 1.93
C LYS A 344 15.63 13.30 2.23
N ARG A 345 14.86 12.21 2.33
CA ARG A 345 15.40 10.86 2.61
C ARG A 345 16.23 10.33 1.45
N TYR A 346 15.79 10.52 0.20
CA TYR A 346 16.59 10.15 -0.96
C TYR A 346 17.88 10.97 -1.09
N ARG A 347 17.83 12.29 -0.84
CA ARG A 347 19.05 13.12 -0.78
C ARG A 347 20.02 12.60 0.28
N HIS A 348 19.53 12.21 1.45
CA HIS A 348 20.37 11.61 2.50
C HIS A 348 21.02 10.29 2.03
N ILE A 349 20.26 9.41 1.36
CA ILE A 349 20.79 8.18 0.76
C ILE A 349 21.92 8.49 -0.23
N GLU A 350 21.71 9.48 -1.11
CA GLU A 350 22.70 9.88 -2.12
C GLU A 350 23.96 10.49 -1.50
N SER A 351 23.80 11.45 -0.59
CA SER A 351 24.92 12.13 0.06
C SER A 351 25.81 11.19 0.86
N ASN A 352 25.24 10.12 1.41
CA ASN A 352 25.98 9.11 2.18
C ASN A 352 26.41 7.90 1.32
N GLY A 353 26.08 7.88 0.02
CA GLY A 353 26.42 6.77 -0.87
C GLY A 353 25.72 5.45 -0.51
N TYR A 354 24.60 5.50 0.21
CA TYR A 354 23.82 4.31 0.58
C TYR A 354 23.16 3.65 -0.64
N ASP A 355 23.09 4.34 -1.78
CA ASP A 355 22.64 3.78 -3.05
C ASP A 355 23.72 2.98 -3.80
N ARG A 356 24.92 2.80 -3.23
CA ARG A 356 26.00 1.99 -3.80
C ARG A 356 26.14 0.66 -3.06
N TRP A 357 26.60 -0.39 -3.77
CA TRP A 357 26.77 -1.71 -3.15
C TRP A 357 27.79 -1.72 -2.00
N GLU A 358 28.76 -0.81 -1.99
CA GLU A 358 29.82 -0.76 -0.96
C GLU A 358 29.29 -0.44 0.44
N SER A 359 28.17 0.28 0.54
CA SER A 359 27.55 0.73 1.81
C SER A 359 27.20 -0.41 2.77
N ILE A 360 27.01 -1.62 2.23
CA ILE A 360 26.73 -2.84 3.01
C ILE A 360 27.83 -3.13 4.03
N LYS A 361 29.09 -2.81 3.71
CA LYS A 361 30.23 -3.06 4.61
C LYS A 361 30.11 -2.27 5.91
N SER A 362 29.46 -1.11 5.86
CA SER A 362 29.21 -0.22 7.00
C SER A 362 27.83 -0.40 7.63
N TYR A 363 27.01 -1.34 7.16
CA TYR A 363 25.63 -1.51 7.65
C TYR A 363 25.56 -1.66 9.18
N ASN A 364 26.31 -2.62 9.73
CA ASN A 364 26.27 -2.93 11.16
C ASN A 364 26.77 -1.78 12.05
N THR A 365 27.69 -0.95 11.56
CA THR A 365 28.28 0.15 12.33
C THR A 365 27.44 1.41 12.29
N VAL A 366 26.72 1.66 11.18
CA VAL A 366 25.98 2.91 10.97
C VAL A 366 24.51 2.79 11.35
N TYR A 367 23.87 1.63 11.13
CA TYR A 367 22.42 1.46 11.29
C TYR A 367 21.88 1.92 12.67
N LYS A 368 22.71 1.85 13.72
CA LYS A 368 22.34 2.22 15.09
C LYS A 368 22.56 3.70 15.46
N ASN A 369 23.13 4.51 14.57
CA ASN A 369 23.67 5.83 14.93
C ASN A 369 22.69 7.00 14.72
N GLY A 370 21.45 6.74 14.29
CA GLY A 370 20.43 7.76 14.22
C GLY A 370 19.21 7.38 13.38
N ASN A 371 18.29 8.32 13.24
CA ASN A 371 16.97 8.06 12.63
C ASN A 371 17.08 7.83 11.11
N LEU A 372 17.86 8.64 10.40
CA LEU A 372 18.03 8.51 8.95
C LEU A 372 19.10 7.49 8.56
N GLU A 373 20.01 7.18 9.47
CA GLU A 373 21.07 6.18 9.33
C GLU A 373 20.50 4.78 9.13
N ARG A 374 19.26 4.53 9.57
CA ARG A 374 18.49 3.31 9.26
C ARG A 374 18.33 3.08 7.75
N LEU A 375 18.44 4.13 6.93
CA LEU A 375 18.39 4.05 5.47
C LEU A 375 19.65 3.41 4.85
N ILE A 376 20.69 3.11 5.62
CA ILE A 376 21.86 2.37 5.11
C ILE A 376 21.49 0.97 4.58
N GLY A 377 20.36 0.42 5.02
CA GLY A 377 19.78 -0.82 4.50
C GLY A 377 19.19 -0.73 3.09
N TYR A 378 19.19 0.46 2.45
CA TYR A 378 18.53 0.72 1.18
C TYR A 378 18.81 -0.32 0.08
N ARG A 379 20.07 -0.77 -0.06
CA ARG A 379 20.45 -1.77 -1.06
C ARG A 379 20.20 -3.22 -0.64
N LEU A 380 19.94 -3.47 0.64
CA LEU A 380 19.68 -4.80 1.20
C LEU A 380 18.18 -5.09 1.37
N ASP A 381 17.36 -4.06 1.29
CA ASP A 381 15.91 -4.10 1.48
C ASP A 381 15.22 -5.04 0.47
N GLY A 382 14.49 -6.04 1.00
CA GLY A 382 13.90 -7.15 0.26
C GLY A 382 14.87 -8.22 -0.25
N LEU A 383 16.17 -8.11 0.05
CA LEU A 383 17.21 -9.04 -0.38
C LEU A 383 17.93 -9.75 0.77
N ALA A 384 17.89 -9.18 1.97
CA ALA A 384 18.45 -9.75 3.19
C ALA A 384 17.42 -9.68 4.33
N ASN A 385 17.59 -10.52 5.34
CA ASN A 385 16.77 -10.49 6.55
C ASN A 385 17.20 -9.30 7.45
N ILE A 386 16.90 -8.09 7.00
CA ILE A 386 17.13 -6.83 7.69
C ILE A 386 15.83 -6.03 7.74
N PRO A 387 15.71 -5.02 8.61
CA PRO A 387 14.55 -4.13 8.62
C PRO A 387 14.30 -3.48 7.25
N ASN A 388 13.05 -3.55 6.80
CA ASN A 388 12.65 -3.05 5.48
C ASN A 388 12.89 -1.54 5.40
N THR A 389 13.72 -1.11 4.46
CA THR A 389 14.04 0.32 4.26
C THR A 389 12.89 1.04 3.55
N THR A 390 12.15 0.35 2.66
CA THR A 390 11.03 0.94 1.91
C THR A 390 9.97 1.53 2.84
N VAL A 391 9.62 0.83 3.93
CA VAL A 391 8.55 1.30 4.84
C VAL A 391 8.89 2.64 5.50
N ILE A 392 10.18 2.91 5.74
CA ILE A 392 10.67 4.19 6.28
C ILE A 392 11.20 5.13 5.18
N LEU A 393 11.22 4.77 3.90
CA LEU A 393 11.68 5.66 2.84
C LEU A 393 10.51 6.34 2.14
N THR A 394 9.59 5.52 1.63
CA THR A 394 8.41 5.93 0.86
C THR A 394 7.09 5.37 1.42
N GLY A 395 7.18 4.35 2.27
CA GLY A 395 6.04 3.59 2.76
C GLY A 395 5.32 4.19 3.99
N PRO A 396 4.50 3.38 4.68
CA PRO A 396 3.58 3.87 5.71
C PRO A 396 4.28 4.46 6.94
N CYS A 397 5.43 3.92 7.35
CA CYS A 397 6.15 4.44 8.52
C CYS A 397 6.69 5.84 8.27
N MET A 398 7.12 6.17 7.05
CA MET A 398 7.53 7.53 6.70
C MET A 398 6.35 8.51 6.81
N ILE A 399 5.18 8.15 6.30
CA ILE A 399 3.96 8.97 6.41
C ILE A 399 3.58 9.18 7.88
N LEU A 400 3.63 8.12 8.69
CA LEU A 400 3.36 8.18 10.12
C LEU A 400 4.36 9.07 10.86
N GLU A 401 5.66 8.98 10.53
CA GLU A 401 6.69 9.85 11.10
C GLU A 401 6.46 11.32 10.76
N VAL A 402 5.96 11.64 9.55
CA VAL A 402 5.55 13.02 9.20
C VAL A 402 4.39 13.47 10.08
N TYR A 403 3.36 12.65 10.26
CA TYR A 403 2.23 12.94 11.15
C TYR A 403 2.67 13.18 12.60
N LEU A 404 3.53 12.31 13.13
CA LEU A 404 4.07 12.44 14.49
C LEU A 404 4.88 13.73 14.63
N LYS A 405 5.80 14.03 13.69
CA LYS A 405 6.58 15.28 13.73
C LYS A 405 5.68 16.51 13.76
N ILE A 406 4.65 16.56 12.91
CA ILE A 406 3.69 17.68 12.89
C ILE A 406 2.93 17.76 14.21
N THR A 407 2.44 16.63 14.72
CA THR A 407 1.64 16.59 15.95
C THR A 407 2.45 17.03 17.17
N TYR A 408 3.69 16.53 17.32
CA TYR A 408 4.58 16.95 18.40
C TYR A 408 4.90 18.44 18.31
N HIS A 409 5.11 18.96 17.10
CA HIS A 409 5.41 20.36 16.89
C HIS A 409 4.20 21.27 17.19
N VAL A 410 3.04 20.97 16.59
CA VAL A 410 1.83 21.79 16.70
C VAL A 410 1.28 21.80 18.12
N LEU A 411 1.24 20.62 18.78
CA LEU A 411 0.73 20.49 20.14
C LEU A 411 1.81 20.70 21.21
N LYS A 412 3.03 21.08 20.81
CA LYS A 412 4.19 21.29 21.71
C LYS A 412 4.38 20.14 22.70
N LEU A 413 4.29 18.91 22.20
CA LEU A 413 4.39 17.71 23.03
C LEU A 413 5.83 17.52 23.53
N ASN A 414 5.95 17.10 24.79
CA ASN A 414 7.22 16.69 25.36
C ASN A 414 7.78 15.46 24.61
N GLU A 415 9.05 15.50 24.22
CA GLU A 415 9.75 14.41 23.51
C GLU A 415 9.79 13.09 24.29
N LYS A 416 9.57 13.13 25.62
CA LYS A 416 9.46 11.92 26.46
C LYS A 416 8.15 11.15 26.27
N ILE A 417 7.13 11.77 25.65
CA ILE A 417 5.88 11.08 25.36
C ILE A 417 6.17 10.03 24.29
N ASP A 418 5.74 8.79 24.51
CA ASP A 418 5.97 7.70 23.56
C ASP A 418 5.20 7.95 22.24
N PRO A 419 5.89 8.06 21.09
CA PRO A 419 5.23 8.27 19.80
C PRO A 419 4.27 7.13 19.42
N ARG A 420 4.46 5.92 19.95
CA ARG A 420 3.55 4.78 19.73
C ARG A 420 2.18 5.00 20.37
N LYS A 421 2.14 5.68 21.52
CA LYS A 421 0.88 6.07 22.18
C LYS A 421 0.15 7.15 21.37
N VAL A 422 0.89 8.12 20.81
CA VAL A 422 0.29 9.16 19.98
C VAL A 422 -0.21 8.57 18.65
N ALA A 423 0.56 7.67 18.05
CA ALA A 423 0.19 7.00 16.82
C ALA A 423 -1.10 6.19 16.95
N SER A 424 -1.31 5.47 18.07
CA SER A 424 -2.52 4.66 18.25
C SER A 424 -3.78 5.52 18.24
N LEU A 425 -3.72 6.76 18.74
CA LEU A 425 -4.83 7.72 18.67
C LEU A 425 -5.24 8.01 17.23
N TYR A 426 -4.34 8.01 16.25
CA TYR A 426 -4.70 8.25 14.84
C TYR A 426 -5.63 7.16 14.27
N GLN A 427 -5.67 5.98 14.87
CA GLN A 427 -6.62 4.92 14.53
C GLN A 427 -8.02 5.15 15.12
N LEU A 428 -8.32 6.26 15.78
CA LEU A 428 -9.70 6.59 16.14
C LEU A 428 -10.34 7.36 14.97
N ASP A 429 -11.51 6.89 14.53
CA ASP A 429 -12.19 7.43 13.34
C ASP A 429 -12.46 8.94 13.46
N GLN A 430 -12.65 9.43 14.69
CA GLN A 430 -12.90 10.82 15.03
C GLN A 430 -11.78 11.78 14.57
N HIS A 431 -10.52 11.34 14.59
CA HIS A 431 -9.38 12.17 14.18
C HIS A 431 -9.24 12.25 12.66
N GLY A 432 -9.94 11.39 11.90
CA GLY A 432 -9.99 11.45 10.42
C GLY A 432 -8.65 11.28 9.73
N ILE A 433 -7.68 10.63 10.39
CA ILE A 433 -6.37 10.32 9.83
C ILE A 433 -6.38 8.95 9.15
N THR A 434 -7.27 8.04 9.56
CA THR A 434 -7.27 6.67 9.06
C THR A 434 -8.48 6.34 8.20
N CYS A 435 -8.25 5.55 7.15
CA CYS A 435 -9.28 4.96 6.30
C CYS A 435 -9.39 3.46 6.59
N LYS A 436 -10.58 3.00 6.97
CA LYS A 436 -10.86 1.58 7.27
C LYS A 436 -12.06 1.03 6.48
N ASN A 437 -12.64 1.82 5.58
CA ASN A 437 -13.84 1.46 4.83
C ASN A 437 -13.51 0.62 3.57
N VAL A 438 -12.64 -0.37 3.76
CA VAL A 438 -11.93 -1.10 2.71
C VAL A 438 -11.42 -2.42 3.29
N VAL A 439 -11.31 -3.44 2.45
CA VAL A 439 -10.73 -4.72 2.83
C VAL A 439 -9.30 -4.77 2.32
N THR A 440 -8.35 -4.76 3.26
CA THR A 440 -6.91 -4.79 2.97
C THR A 440 -6.33 -6.20 3.04
N PHE A 441 -6.96 -7.10 3.79
CA PHE A 441 -6.51 -8.48 3.93
C PHE A 441 -7.17 -9.37 2.88
N THR A 442 -6.48 -9.53 1.77
CA THR A 442 -6.87 -10.43 0.68
C THR A 442 -5.76 -11.46 0.47
N LEU A 443 -6.07 -12.55 -0.24
CA LEU A 443 -5.08 -13.58 -0.52
C LEU A 443 -3.91 -13.03 -1.37
N GLU A 444 -4.20 -12.16 -2.33
CA GLU A 444 -3.16 -11.52 -3.15
C GLU A 444 -2.31 -10.55 -2.34
N ASN A 445 -2.94 -9.78 -1.44
CA ASN A 445 -2.20 -8.94 -0.52
C ASN A 445 -1.24 -9.78 0.34
N SER A 446 -1.72 -10.88 0.93
CA SER A 446 -0.89 -11.76 1.79
C SER A 446 0.34 -12.38 1.09
N LYS A 447 0.34 -12.45 -0.25
CA LYS A 447 1.46 -12.96 -1.06
C LYS A 447 2.44 -11.87 -1.50
N SER A 448 2.09 -10.61 -1.31
CA SER A 448 2.88 -9.49 -1.78
C SER A 448 4.26 -9.51 -1.11
N THR A 449 5.31 -9.64 -1.93
CA THR A 449 6.69 -9.93 -1.49
C THR A 449 7.39 -8.78 -0.76
N TRP A 450 6.66 -7.72 -0.39
CA TRP A 450 7.18 -6.52 0.24
C TRP A 450 6.49 -6.20 1.59
N MET A 451 5.60 -7.10 2.03
CA MET A 451 5.23 -7.27 3.44
C MET A 451 6.06 -8.42 4.02
#